data_AF-A0A7R9LFK0-F1
#
_entry.id   AF-A0A7R9LFK0-F1
#
_cell.length_a   1.000
_cell.length_b   1.000
_cell.length_c   1.000
_cell.angle_alpha   90.00
_cell.angle_beta   90.00
_cell.angle_gamma   90.00
#
_symmetry.space_group_name_H-M   'P 1'
#
loop_
_entity.id
_entity.type
_entity.pdbx_description
1 polymer ?
#
loop_
_entity_poly.entity_id
_entity_poly.type
_entity_poly.pdbx_seq_one_letter_code
_entity_poly.pdbx_strand_id
1 'polypeptide(L)'
;NLILYQFHDYSIRHFNGYSVIRLIPETESQLNYLRQLENNALDLDFWRGPSYLGRPVDVMIPPQLNHTFQQKLLCQFFLDFWRGPSYLGRPVDVMIPPQLNHTFQEIFSKKFPQKSLMIDDLEKTLAEERKPFVPINTLDTKADVVDKHFDDYQRLDKIHAFLDAIAAQYPSIAGVETIGTSYEKRNLKIIRIGVNQAAKTKPIIFLEGGIHAREWISSATNQFFAQELVQRSESDADVKDLLNTFDFYILPVLNADGYEYTHTDNRMWRKTRQPNGLCYGTDPNRNFAYQWGGEVSLKQIGYQLGAETYRGPKAFSEPETKAVSDFVLSKGTKVKAYLAVHSYGQYWLYPWGYTSALTKDDAALNRVAKVATTALAQKYNTKYTIGTSTNVLYAAAGGADDWAYGGAGIKYAYTVELRDTGSYGFSLPKAQIRPTGEETTAAFIAFAKEVKKEL
;
A
#
# COMPACT_ATOMS: atom_id res chain seq x y z
N ASN A 1 -45.16 -28.64 56.16
CA ASN A 1 -45.11 -27.16 56.10
C ASN A 1 -43.95 -26.75 55.23
N LEU A 2 -44.27 -26.28 54.02
CA LEU A 2 -43.30 -25.87 52.99
C LEU A 2 -42.43 -24.71 53.47
N ILE A 3 -41.15 -24.80 53.16
CA ILE A 3 -40.15 -23.72 53.26
C ILE A 3 -40.44 -22.73 52.12
N LEU A 4 -40.79 -21.50 52.47
CA LEU A 4 -40.91 -20.38 51.54
C LEU A 4 -39.50 -19.98 51.07
N TYR A 5 -39.19 -20.26 49.80
CA TYR A 5 -38.05 -19.64 49.14
C TYR A 5 -38.34 -18.15 48.95
N GLN A 6 -37.50 -17.29 49.54
CA GLN A 6 -37.42 -15.87 49.17
C GLN A 6 -37.01 -15.78 47.70
N PHE A 7 -37.96 -15.40 46.84
CA PHE A 7 -37.65 -14.96 45.50
C PHE A 7 -36.80 -13.69 45.61
N HIS A 8 -35.62 -13.72 44.99
CA HIS A 8 -34.82 -12.52 44.78
C HIS A 8 -35.65 -11.51 44.00
N ASP A 9 -35.59 -10.26 44.47
CA ASP A 9 -36.20 -9.09 43.87
C ASP A 9 -35.88 -9.04 42.37
N TYR A 10 -36.90 -9.11 41.52
CA TYR A 10 -36.76 -8.86 40.08
C TYR A 10 -36.51 -7.36 39.89
N SER A 11 -35.29 -6.91 40.21
CA SER A 11 -34.84 -5.58 39.84
C SER A 11 -35.08 -5.41 38.34
N ILE A 12 -35.89 -4.42 37.96
CA ILE A 12 -36.15 -4.08 36.57
C ILE A 12 -34.80 -3.91 35.87
N ARG A 13 -34.45 -4.83 34.96
CA ARG A 13 -33.27 -4.65 34.12
C ARG A 13 -33.55 -3.50 33.16
N HIS A 14 -32.85 -2.39 33.35
CA HIS A 14 -32.92 -1.26 32.44
C HIS A 14 -31.94 -1.47 31.28
N PHE A 15 -32.45 -1.51 30.05
CA PHE A 15 -31.67 -1.71 28.82
C PHE A 15 -31.34 -0.38 28.12
N ASN A 16 -31.18 0.70 28.89
CA ASN A 16 -30.88 2.01 28.32
C ASN A 16 -29.53 1.99 27.58
N GLY A 17 -29.54 2.33 26.29
CA GLY A 17 -28.35 2.36 25.44
C GLY A 17 -27.94 1.02 24.82
N TYR A 18 -28.72 -0.05 25.04
CA TYR A 18 -28.52 -1.33 24.37
C TYR A 18 -29.03 -1.27 22.92
N SER A 19 -28.38 -2.00 22.01
CA SER A 19 -28.79 -2.13 20.62
C SER A 19 -28.94 -3.60 20.23
N VAL A 20 -29.81 -3.90 19.28
CA VAL A 20 -29.93 -5.25 18.70
C VAL A 20 -29.54 -5.15 17.24
N ILE A 21 -28.58 -5.98 16.83
CA ILE A 21 -28.07 -6.01 15.46
C ILE A 21 -28.38 -7.36 14.84
N ARG A 22 -28.93 -7.32 13.62
CA ARG A 22 -29.17 -8.50 12.79
C ARG A 22 -28.02 -8.67 11.81
N LEU A 23 -27.37 -9.83 11.85
CA LEU A 23 -26.29 -10.25 10.98
C LEU A 23 -26.75 -11.47 10.18
N ILE A 24 -26.35 -11.58 8.91
CA ILE A 24 -26.69 -12.74 8.08
C ILE A 24 -25.35 -13.34 7.59
N PRO A 25 -24.91 -14.50 8.12
CA PRO A 25 -23.69 -15.14 7.66
C PRO A 25 -23.92 -15.76 6.29
N GLU A 26 -23.18 -15.32 5.28
CA GLU A 26 -23.28 -15.79 3.90
C GLU A 26 -22.09 -16.68 3.50
N THR A 27 -21.04 -16.75 4.32
CA THR A 27 -19.89 -17.66 4.14
C THR A 27 -19.61 -18.51 5.38
N GLU A 28 -19.00 -19.68 5.21
CA GLU A 28 -18.60 -20.56 6.33
C GLU A 28 -17.65 -19.86 7.31
N SER A 29 -16.78 -18.98 6.82
CA SER A 29 -15.90 -18.17 7.67
C SER A 29 -16.71 -17.22 8.58
N GLN A 30 -17.72 -16.54 8.04
CA GLN A 30 -18.62 -15.68 8.81
C GLN A 30 -19.44 -16.48 9.83
N LEU A 31 -19.96 -17.64 9.42
CA LEU A 31 -20.72 -18.52 10.30
C LEU A 31 -19.86 -19.04 11.45
N ASN A 32 -18.64 -19.48 11.16
CA ASN A 32 -17.71 -19.96 12.18
C ASN A 32 -17.20 -18.83 13.09
N TYR A 33 -17.03 -17.62 12.57
CA TYR A 33 -16.73 -16.45 13.39
C TYR A 33 -17.86 -16.11 14.36
N LEU A 34 -19.11 -16.09 13.89
CA LEU A 34 -20.27 -15.87 14.76
C LEU A 34 -20.41 -17.00 15.80
N ARG A 35 -20.16 -18.26 15.43
CA ARG A 35 -20.12 -19.39 16.38
C ARG A 35 -19.02 -19.22 17.42
N GLN A 36 -17.84 -18.75 17.03
CA GLN A 36 -16.77 -18.45 17.97
C GLN A 36 -17.13 -17.28 18.88
N LEU A 37 -17.84 -16.27 18.38
CA LEU A 37 -18.32 -15.15 19.20
C LEU A 37 -19.38 -15.57 20.21
N GLU A 38 -20.32 -16.44 19.81
CA GLU A 38 -21.34 -17.03 20.70
C GLU A 38 -20.70 -17.91 21.79
N ASN A 39 -19.62 -18.61 21.46
CA ASN A 39 -18.90 -19.48 22.40
C ASN A 39 -17.80 -18.76 23.23
N ASN A 40 -17.55 -17.48 22.98
CA ASN A 40 -16.53 -16.71 23.70
C ASN A 40 -17.11 -15.99 24.92
N ALA A 41 -16.30 -15.77 25.95
CA ALA A 41 -16.67 -15.18 27.26
C ALA A 41 -16.99 -13.66 27.24
N LEU A 42 -17.42 -13.12 26.09
CA LEU A 42 -18.04 -11.80 26.05
C LEU A 42 -19.52 -12.04 26.34
N ASP A 43 -20.08 -11.42 27.39
CA ASP A 43 -21.51 -11.49 27.76
C ASP A 43 -22.41 -10.87 26.66
N LEU A 44 -22.37 -11.43 25.45
CA LEU A 44 -23.20 -11.07 24.31
C LEU A 44 -24.43 -11.98 24.32
N ASP A 45 -25.59 -11.37 24.26
CA ASP A 45 -26.86 -12.08 24.30
C ASP A 45 -27.35 -12.33 22.86
N PHE A 46 -27.18 -13.57 22.40
CA PHE A 46 -27.64 -14.03 21.09
C PHE A 46 -29.12 -14.39 21.16
N TRP A 47 -29.97 -13.47 20.73
CA TRP A 47 -31.40 -13.69 20.60
C TRP A 47 -31.72 -14.69 19.49
N ARG A 48 -30.87 -14.75 18.48
CA ARG A 48 -30.88 -15.78 17.44
C ARG A 48 -29.44 -16.17 17.13
N GLY A 49 -29.04 -17.38 17.54
CA GLY A 49 -27.68 -17.88 17.35
C GLY A 49 -27.32 -18.26 15.91
N PRO A 50 -26.02 -18.25 15.55
CA PRO A 50 -25.49 -18.74 14.28
C PRO A 50 -25.77 -20.23 14.08
N SER A 51 -26.37 -20.59 12.95
CA SER A 51 -26.76 -21.98 12.66
C SER A 51 -26.30 -22.44 11.29
N TYR A 52 -26.78 -21.83 10.22
CA TYR A 52 -26.38 -22.13 8.83
C TYR A 52 -26.37 -20.85 7.98
N LEU A 53 -25.78 -20.91 6.79
CA LEU A 53 -25.64 -19.76 5.89
C LEU A 53 -27.00 -19.18 5.48
N GLY A 54 -27.08 -17.86 5.34
CA GLY A 54 -28.29 -17.12 4.99
C GLY A 54 -29.31 -17.02 6.13
N ARG A 55 -29.09 -17.66 7.30
CA ARG A 55 -29.97 -17.53 8.47
C ARG A 55 -29.57 -16.28 9.27
N PRO A 56 -30.48 -15.32 9.49
CA PRO A 56 -30.22 -14.20 10.38
C PRO A 56 -29.76 -14.66 11.77
N VAL A 57 -28.89 -13.87 12.37
CA VAL A 57 -28.31 -13.96 13.70
C VAL A 57 -28.56 -12.62 14.36
N ASP A 58 -29.24 -12.63 15.51
CA ASP A 58 -29.64 -11.40 16.21
C ASP A 58 -28.89 -11.33 17.52
N VAL A 59 -28.15 -10.25 17.74
CA VAL A 59 -27.28 -10.07 18.92
C VAL A 59 -27.66 -8.78 19.63
N MET A 60 -27.99 -8.88 20.91
CA MET A 60 -28.16 -7.72 21.79
C MET A 60 -26.82 -7.31 22.37
N ILE A 61 -26.53 -6.01 22.29
CA ILE A 61 -25.23 -5.44 22.60
C ILE A 61 -25.39 -4.41 23.73
N PRO A 62 -24.74 -4.63 24.88
CA PRO A 62 -24.66 -3.63 25.94
C PRO A 62 -23.96 -2.34 25.48
N PRO A 63 -24.33 -1.16 25.99
CA PRO A 63 -23.69 0.11 25.64
C PRO A 63 -22.17 0.11 25.88
N GLN A 64 -21.68 -0.65 26.87
CA GLN A 64 -20.24 -0.79 27.12
C GLN A 64 -19.51 -1.60 26.04
N LEU A 65 -20.22 -2.49 25.33
CA LEU A 65 -19.68 -3.35 24.27
C LEU A 65 -20.02 -2.82 22.87
N ASN A 66 -20.91 -1.83 22.74
CA ASN A 66 -21.36 -1.29 21.46
C ASN A 66 -20.20 -0.79 20.60
N HIS A 67 -19.24 -0.06 21.18
CA HIS A 67 -18.04 0.37 20.46
C HIS A 67 -17.11 -0.79 20.08
N THR A 68 -16.89 -1.77 20.96
CA THR A 68 -16.01 -2.92 20.71
C THR A 68 -16.58 -3.86 19.66
N PHE A 69 -17.89 -4.13 19.71
CA PHE A 69 -18.60 -4.96 18.74
C PHE A 69 -18.70 -4.26 17.38
N GLN A 70 -19.03 -2.96 17.36
CA GLN A 70 -18.98 -2.16 16.13
C GLN A 70 -17.57 -2.13 15.56
N GLN A 71 -16.51 -2.00 16.35
CA GLN A 71 -15.14 -2.06 15.84
C GLN A 71 -14.81 -3.42 15.20
N LYS A 72 -15.24 -4.55 15.80
CA LYS A 72 -15.08 -5.88 15.17
C LYS A 72 -15.80 -5.99 13.83
N LEU A 73 -17.05 -5.49 13.75
CA LEU A 73 -17.83 -5.46 12.52
C LEU A 73 -17.21 -4.48 11.49
N LEU A 74 -16.76 -3.31 11.92
CA LEU A 74 -16.11 -2.29 11.08
C LEU A 74 -14.80 -2.80 10.48
N CYS A 75 -14.02 -3.60 11.22
CA CYS A 75 -12.78 -4.20 10.72
C CYS A 75 -13.01 -5.32 9.70
N GLN A 76 -14.24 -5.83 9.57
CA GLN A 76 -14.59 -6.90 8.63
C GLN A 76 -15.51 -6.43 7.48
N PHE A 77 -16.27 -5.34 7.66
CA PHE A 77 -17.36 -4.95 6.76
C PHE A 77 -17.25 -3.50 6.24
N PHE A 78 -16.13 -2.80 6.44
CA PHE A 78 -15.94 -1.50 5.79
C PHE A 78 -15.90 -1.66 4.26
N LEU A 79 -16.50 -0.71 3.53
CA LEU A 79 -16.34 -0.65 2.08
C LEU A 79 -14.89 -0.35 1.75
N ASP A 80 -14.24 -1.23 0.98
CA ASP A 80 -12.86 -1.01 0.55
C ASP A 80 -12.83 -0.02 -0.61
N PHE A 81 -12.51 1.23 -0.29
CA PHE A 81 -12.31 2.27 -1.28
C PHE A 81 -10.92 2.14 -1.89
N TRP A 82 -10.89 1.75 -3.15
CA TRP A 82 -9.68 1.74 -3.98
C TRP A 82 -9.30 3.17 -4.38
N ARG A 83 -10.33 3.98 -4.68
CA ARG A 83 -10.25 5.43 -4.85
C ARG A 83 -11.37 6.07 -4.05
N GLY A 84 -11.01 6.71 -2.93
CA GLY A 84 -11.99 7.33 -2.03
C GLY A 84 -12.60 8.66 -2.55
N PRO A 85 -13.75 9.07 -1.99
CA PRO A 85 -14.33 10.38 -2.26
C PRO A 85 -13.39 11.50 -1.82
N SER A 86 -13.27 12.54 -2.64
CA SER A 86 -12.27 13.59 -2.46
C SER A 86 -12.80 14.98 -2.84
N TYR A 87 -13.09 15.21 -4.12
CA TYR A 87 -13.72 16.45 -4.61
C TYR A 87 -14.71 16.17 -5.73
N LEU A 88 -15.56 17.16 -6.04
CA LEU A 88 -16.62 17.02 -7.04
C LEU A 88 -16.03 16.71 -8.43
N GLY A 89 -16.61 15.72 -9.11
CA GLY A 89 -16.21 15.32 -10.46
C GLY A 89 -15.09 14.27 -10.53
N ARG A 90 -14.40 13.96 -9.41
CA ARG A 90 -13.43 12.85 -9.38
C ARG A 90 -14.16 11.51 -9.21
N PRO A 91 -13.82 10.47 -10.00
CA PRO A 91 -14.38 9.13 -9.80
C PRO A 91 -14.06 8.56 -8.41
N VAL A 92 -14.95 7.71 -7.92
CA VAL A 92 -14.77 6.92 -6.69
C VAL A 92 -14.83 5.46 -7.09
N ASP A 93 -13.79 4.71 -6.74
CA ASP A 93 -13.66 3.30 -7.05
C ASP A 93 -13.77 2.55 -5.72
N VAL A 94 -14.76 1.67 -5.61
CA VAL A 94 -15.08 0.97 -4.36
C VAL A 94 -15.39 -0.48 -4.65
N MET A 95 -14.76 -1.38 -3.92
CA MET A 95 -15.08 -2.80 -3.96
C MET A 95 -16.32 -3.05 -3.10
N ILE A 96 -17.35 -3.62 -3.71
CA ILE A 96 -18.60 -3.94 -3.04
C ILE A 96 -18.62 -5.43 -2.74
N PRO A 97 -18.64 -5.84 -1.45
CA PRO A 97 -18.85 -7.23 -1.09
C PRO A 97 -20.20 -7.72 -1.63
N PRO A 98 -20.32 -8.98 -2.11
CA PRO A 98 -21.56 -9.52 -2.66
C PRO A 98 -22.77 -9.32 -1.72
N GLN A 99 -22.53 -9.43 -0.40
CA GLN A 99 -23.53 -9.26 0.66
C GLN A 99 -24.15 -7.85 0.68
N LEU A 100 -23.38 -6.84 0.26
CA LEU A 100 -23.80 -5.45 0.23
C LEU A 100 -24.31 -5.02 -1.15
N ASN A 101 -24.22 -5.87 -2.19
CA ASN A 101 -24.53 -5.48 -3.56
C ASN A 101 -25.99 -5.05 -3.72
N HIS A 102 -26.95 -5.79 -3.17
CA HIS A 102 -28.37 -5.40 -3.27
C HIS A 102 -28.63 -4.03 -2.64
N THR A 103 -28.21 -3.85 -1.38
CA THR A 103 -28.34 -2.58 -0.66
C THR A 103 -27.60 -1.44 -1.37
N PHE A 104 -26.41 -1.71 -1.91
CA PHE A 104 -25.65 -0.75 -2.68
C PHE A 104 -26.40 -0.35 -3.95
N GLN A 105 -26.94 -1.30 -4.72
CA GLN A 105 -27.71 -1.02 -5.93
C GLN A 105 -28.98 -0.21 -5.63
N GLU A 106 -29.72 -0.53 -4.57
CA GLU A 106 -30.94 0.21 -4.20
C GLU A 106 -30.65 1.68 -3.84
N ILE A 107 -29.59 1.91 -3.07
CA ILE A 107 -29.21 3.25 -2.60
C ILE A 107 -28.54 4.05 -3.73
N PHE A 108 -27.58 3.44 -4.43
CA PHE A 108 -26.72 4.13 -5.39
C PHE A 108 -27.36 4.27 -6.77
N SER A 109 -28.27 3.38 -7.18
CA SER A 109 -28.95 3.53 -8.48
C SER A 109 -29.81 4.77 -8.57
N LYS A 110 -30.38 5.22 -7.45
CA LYS A 110 -31.19 6.45 -7.40
C LYS A 110 -30.34 7.71 -7.25
N LYS A 111 -29.24 7.65 -6.50
CA LYS A 111 -28.41 8.82 -6.17
C LYS A 111 -27.26 9.08 -7.16
N PHE A 112 -26.78 8.05 -7.84
CA PHE A 112 -25.63 8.10 -8.73
C PHE A 112 -25.98 7.42 -10.07
N PRO A 113 -26.73 8.11 -10.94
CA PRO A 113 -27.14 7.55 -12.23
C PRO A 113 -25.96 7.33 -13.18
N GLN A 114 -24.84 8.05 -13.00
CA GLN A 114 -23.61 7.96 -13.80
C GLN A 114 -22.58 6.99 -13.19
N LYS A 115 -23.02 5.80 -12.76
CA LYS A 115 -22.12 4.74 -12.24
C LYS A 115 -21.78 3.74 -13.34
N SER A 116 -20.56 3.21 -13.31
CA SER A 116 -20.12 2.13 -14.20
C SER A 116 -19.52 0.98 -13.39
N LEU A 117 -19.72 -0.24 -13.90
CA LEU A 117 -19.06 -1.43 -13.36
C LEU A 117 -17.62 -1.47 -13.86
N MET A 118 -16.65 -1.43 -12.94
CA MET A 118 -15.23 -1.47 -13.25
C MET A 118 -14.76 -2.92 -13.47
N ILE A 119 -15.08 -3.79 -12.50
CA ILE A 119 -14.79 -5.23 -12.53
C ILE A 119 -16.05 -5.95 -12.06
N ASP A 120 -16.57 -6.86 -12.88
CA ASP A 120 -17.79 -7.62 -12.60
C ASP A 120 -17.56 -8.73 -11.56
N ASP A 121 -16.47 -9.50 -11.75
CA ASP A 121 -16.07 -10.57 -10.86
C ASP A 121 -14.58 -10.44 -10.54
N LEU A 122 -14.30 -9.89 -9.36
CA LEU A 122 -12.94 -9.72 -8.88
C LEU A 122 -12.27 -11.07 -8.60
N GLU A 123 -13.00 -12.06 -8.11
CA GLU A 123 -12.46 -13.38 -7.82
C GLU A 123 -12.01 -14.07 -9.11
N LYS A 124 -12.74 -13.89 -10.22
CA LYS A 124 -12.31 -14.34 -11.55
C LYS A 124 -11.03 -13.67 -12.01
N THR A 125 -10.91 -12.34 -11.87
CA THR A 125 -9.67 -11.62 -12.19
C THR A 125 -8.50 -12.14 -11.34
N LEU A 126 -8.71 -12.35 -10.04
CA LEU A 126 -7.70 -12.88 -9.13
C LEU A 126 -7.38 -14.36 -9.36
N ALA A 127 -8.34 -15.16 -9.84
CA ALA A 127 -8.10 -16.55 -10.22
C ALA A 127 -7.15 -16.62 -11.43
N GLU A 128 -7.30 -15.74 -12.41
CA GLU A 128 -6.34 -15.62 -13.52
C GLU A 128 -4.95 -15.15 -13.03
N GLU A 129 -4.90 -14.23 -12.08
CA GLU A 129 -3.64 -13.80 -11.44
C GLU A 129 -2.94 -14.95 -10.69
N ARG A 130 -3.71 -15.78 -9.98
CA ARG A 130 -3.21 -16.96 -9.23
C ARG A 130 -2.79 -18.12 -10.11
N LYS A 131 -3.17 -18.17 -11.38
CA LYS A 131 -2.70 -19.22 -12.28
C LYS A 131 -1.17 -19.16 -12.31
N PRO A 132 -0.49 -20.24 -11.89
CA PRO A 132 0.96 -20.26 -11.96
C PRO A 132 1.35 -20.05 -13.41
N PHE A 133 2.29 -19.15 -13.67
CA PHE A 133 2.94 -19.12 -14.96
C PHE A 133 3.52 -20.52 -15.20
N VAL A 134 3.03 -21.23 -16.22
CA VAL A 134 3.54 -22.56 -16.56
C VAL A 134 4.98 -22.37 -17.03
N PRO A 135 5.99 -22.80 -16.26
CA PRO A 135 7.35 -22.73 -16.74
C PRO A 135 7.43 -23.66 -17.94
N ILE A 136 7.86 -23.15 -19.09
CA ILE A 136 8.38 -24.05 -20.14
C ILE A 136 9.50 -24.85 -19.47
N ASN A 137 9.30 -26.16 -19.34
CA ASN A 137 10.18 -27.12 -18.67
C ASN A 137 11.57 -27.15 -19.33
N THR A 138 12.42 -26.19 -18.96
CA THR A 138 13.88 -26.19 -19.04
C THR A 138 14.35 -24.97 -18.26
N LEU A 139 14.68 -25.13 -16.97
CA LEU A 139 15.36 -24.10 -16.18
C LEU A 139 16.70 -24.70 -15.76
N ASP A 140 17.72 -24.48 -16.59
CA ASP A 140 19.05 -25.08 -16.40
C ASP A 140 20.13 -24.06 -15.99
N THR A 141 19.85 -22.74 -15.95
CA THR A 141 20.87 -21.73 -15.60
C THR A 141 20.38 -20.54 -14.74
N LYS A 142 21.33 -19.87 -14.06
CA LYS A 142 21.12 -18.61 -13.33
C LYS A 142 20.64 -17.45 -14.24
N ALA A 143 20.91 -17.51 -15.54
CA ALA A 143 20.44 -16.52 -16.51
C ALA A 143 18.93 -16.63 -16.75
N ASP A 144 18.39 -17.86 -16.75
CA ASP A 144 16.95 -18.11 -16.96
C ASP A 144 16.09 -17.56 -15.82
N VAL A 145 16.63 -17.54 -14.59
CA VAL A 145 15.97 -16.96 -13.40
C VAL A 145 15.78 -15.45 -13.54
N VAL A 146 16.75 -14.76 -14.14
CA VAL A 146 16.73 -13.28 -14.33
C VAL A 146 15.81 -12.90 -15.49
N ASP A 147 15.75 -13.73 -16.53
CA ASP A 147 14.93 -13.48 -17.72
C ASP A 147 13.43 -13.65 -17.42
N LYS A 148 13.02 -14.71 -16.72
CA LYS A 148 11.59 -14.99 -16.41
C LYS A 148 11.07 -14.34 -15.13
N HIS A 149 11.92 -13.63 -14.36
CA HIS A 149 11.53 -12.99 -13.10
C HIS A 149 10.33 -12.05 -13.23
N PHE A 150 10.21 -11.38 -14.38
CA PHE A 150 9.15 -10.40 -14.66
C PHE A 150 7.95 -10.97 -15.43
N ASP A 151 7.86 -12.29 -15.56
CA ASP A 151 6.68 -12.95 -16.14
C ASP A 151 5.57 -13.17 -15.08
N ASP A 152 5.88 -12.95 -13.80
CA ASP A 152 4.95 -13.06 -12.69
C ASP A 152 5.24 -12.04 -11.57
N TYR A 153 4.26 -11.80 -10.70
CA TYR A 153 4.48 -11.09 -9.44
C TYR A 153 5.11 -12.04 -8.42
N GLN A 154 6.29 -11.66 -7.94
CA GLN A 154 7.14 -12.54 -7.15
C GLN A 154 6.82 -12.44 -5.66
N ARG A 155 6.83 -13.58 -4.95
CA ARG A 155 6.78 -13.60 -3.48
C ARG A 155 8.05 -13.03 -2.87
N LEU A 156 7.98 -12.58 -1.62
CA LEU A 156 9.07 -11.87 -0.95
C LEU A 156 10.40 -12.65 -0.93
N ASP A 157 10.36 -13.97 -0.75
CA ASP A 157 11.56 -14.82 -0.78
C ASP A 157 12.26 -14.78 -2.15
N LYS A 158 11.47 -14.81 -3.23
CA LYS A 158 11.97 -14.71 -4.61
C LYS A 158 12.50 -13.31 -4.93
N ILE A 159 11.82 -12.27 -4.44
CA ILE A 159 12.31 -10.88 -4.54
C ILE A 159 13.67 -10.76 -3.84
N HIS A 160 13.79 -11.28 -2.61
CA HIS A 160 15.04 -11.24 -1.85
C HIS A 160 16.17 -12.02 -2.52
N ALA A 161 15.87 -13.20 -3.08
CA ALA A 161 16.85 -14.01 -3.81
C ALA A 161 17.29 -13.33 -5.11
N PHE A 162 16.38 -12.62 -5.79
CA PHE A 162 16.69 -11.85 -6.99
C PHE A 162 17.64 -10.67 -6.72
N LEU A 163 17.43 -9.92 -5.63
CA LEU A 163 18.36 -8.86 -5.22
C LEU A 163 19.75 -9.43 -4.89
N ASP A 164 19.82 -10.57 -4.19
CA ASP A 164 21.09 -11.25 -3.89
C ASP A 164 21.78 -11.72 -5.17
N ALA A 165 21.01 -12.23 -6.15
CA ALA A 165 21.53 -12.65 -7.45
C ALA A 165 22.11 -11.48 -8.25
N ILE A 166 21.43 -10.31 -8.28
CA ILE A 166 21.97 -9.09 -8.90
C ILE A 166 23.29 -8.70 -8.23
N ALA A 167 23.33 -8.63 -6.89
CA ALA A 167 24.55 -8.24 -6.18
C ALA A 167 25.70 -9.23 -6.41
N ALA A 168 25.42 -10.53 -6.48
CA ALA A 168 26.42 -11.55 -6.77
C ALA A 168 26.93 -11.49 -8.23
N GLN A 169 26.07 -11.13 -9.19
CA GLN A 169 26.43 -11.03 -10.60
C GLN A 169 27.18 -9.74 -10.93
N TYR A 170 26.87 -8.64 -10.23
CA TYR A 170 27.44 -7.30 -10.46
C TYR A 170 28.14 -6.72 -9.22
N PRO A 171 29.09 -7.43 -8.60
CA PRO A 171 29.65 -7.07 -7.28
C PRO A 171 30.46 -5.76 -7.28
N SER A 172 30.89 -5.27 -8.45
CA SER A 172 31.59 -3.99 -8.58
C SER A 172 30.69 -2.76 -8.44
N ILE A 173 29.38 -2.94 -8.66
CA ILE A 173 28.40 -1.85 -8.69
C ILE A 173 27.15 -2.12 -7.84
N ALA A 174 26.92 -3.35 -7.38
CA ALA A 174 25.71 -3.72 -6.65
C ALA A 174 26.04 -4.37 -5.30
N GLY A 175 25.24 -4.06 -4.27
CA GLY A 175 25.32 -4.68 -2.96
C GLY A 175 23.96 -4.63 -2.26
N VAL A 176 23.70 -5.58 -1.37
CA VAL A 176 22.44 -5.67 -0.62
C VAL A 176 22.69 -5.48 0.87
N GLU A 177 21.76 -4.85 1.56
CA GLU A 177 21.75 -4.76 3.02
C GLU A 177 20.32 -4.89 3.56
N THR A 178 20.19 -5.22 4.85
CA THR A 178 18.91 -5.20 5.56
C THR A 178 18.85 -3.95 6.41
N ILE A 179 17.85 -3.10 6.18
CA ILE A 179 17.73 -1.80 6.86
C ILE A 179 16.90 -1.87 8.14
N GLY A 180 16.22 -3.00 8.36
CA GLY A 180 15.38 -3.26 9.51
C GLY A 180 14.57 -4.54 9.32
N THR A 181 13.66 -4.80 10.25
CA THR A 181 12.74 -5.94 10.21
C THR A 181 11.31 -5.47 10.42
N SER A 182 10.36 -6.09 9.74
CA SER A 182 8.94 -5.87 9.92
C SER A 182 8.43 -6.34 11.28
N TYR A 183 7.15 -6.11 11.56
CA TYR A 183 6.50 -6.57 12.79
C TYR A 183 6.63 -8.09 12.97
N GLU A 184 6.29 -8.87 11.94
CA GLU A 184 6.37 -10.34 11.89
C GLU A 184 7.80 -10.86 11.58
N LYS A 185 8.82 -10.01 11.75
CA LYS A 185 10.26 -10.37 11.69
C LYS A 185 10.79 -10.77 10.31
N ARG A 186 10.21 -10.21 9.24
CA ARG A 186 10.77 -10.31 7.88
C ARG A 186 11.77 -9.19 7.64
N ASN A 187 12.86 -9.49 6.95
CA ASN A 187 13.88 -8.49 6.61
C ASN A 187 13.34 -7.48 5.60
N LEU A 188 13.67 -6.20 5.81
CA LEU A 188 13.49 -5.15 4.80
C LEU A 188 14.80 -5.04 4.02
N LYS A 189 14.90 -5.79 2.91
CA LYS A 189 16.11 -5.89 2.09
C LYS A 189 16.14 -4.79 1.02
N ILE A 190 17.21 -4.01 1.02
CA ILE A 190 17.46 -2.94 0.05
C ILE A 190 18.66 -3.30 -0.84
N ILE A 191 18.65 -2.86 -2.09
CA ILE A 191 19.81 -2.94 -2.98
C ILE A 191 20.41 -1.55 -3.22
N ARG A 192 21.73 -1.44 -3.10
CA ARG A 192 22.54 -0.27 -3.48
C ARG A 192 23.17 -0.55 -4.84
N ILE A 193 22.91 0.32 -5.82
CA ILE A 193 23.50 0.24 -7.17
C ILE A 193 24.23 1.54 -7.49
N GLY A 194 25.51 1.44 -7.81
CA GLY A 194 26.38 2.56 -8.13
C GLY A 194 27.85 2.14 -8.10
N VAL A 195 28.68 2.78 -8.93
CA VAL A 195 30.11 2.45 -8.99
C VAL A 195 30.74 2.66 -7.61
N ASN A 196 31.39 1.61 -7.10
CA ASN A 196 32.05 1.66 -5.81
C ASN A 196 33.37 2.45 -5.92
N GLN A 197 33.30 3.75 -5.65
CA GLN A 197 34.46 4.63 -5.63
C GLN A 197 34.85 4.90 -4.19
N ALA A 198 35.75 4.07 -3.63
CA ALA A 198 36.15 4.10 -2.21
C ALA A 198 36.57 5.47 -1.67
N ALA A 199 36.94 6.42 -2.54
CA ALA A 199 37.35 7.78 -2.19
C ALA A 199 36.26 8.86 -2.36
N LYS A 200 35.06 8.55 -2.90
CA LYS A 200 34.00 9.55 -3.14
C LYS A 200 32.73 9.27 -2.33
N THR A 201 32.29 10.30 -1.63
CA THR A 201 30.94 10.35 -1.05
C THR A 201 29.96 10.74 -2.16
N LYS A 202 29.11 9.80 -2.60
CA LYS A 202 28.18 10.04 -3.71
C LYS A 202 26.81 10.53 -3.22
N PRO A 203 26.14 11.45 -3.95
CA PRO A 203 24.73 11.75 -3.75
C PRO A 203 23.88 10.49 -3.95
N ILE A 204 22.73 10.44 -3.27
CA ILE A 204 21.84 9.30 -3.22
C ILE A 204 20.50 9.66 -3.85
N ILE A 205 19.99 8.75 -4.68
CA ILE A 205 18.57 8.70 -5.06
C ILE A 205 17.98 7.48 -4.33
N PHE A 206 17.02 7.74 -3.45
CA PHE A 206 16.31 6.70 -2.69
C PHE A 206 14.97 6.41 -3.35
N LEU A 207 14.67 5.14 -3.57
CA LEU A 207 13.40 4.66 -4.11
C LEU A 207 12.84 3.60 -3.17
N GLU A 208 11.54 3.66 -2.90
CA GLU A 208 10.83 2.57 -2.24
C GLU A 208 9.53 2.23 -2.96
N GLY A 209 9.14 0.98 -2.83
CA GLY A 209 7.88 0.46 -3.33
C GLY A 209 7.27 -0.56 -2.37
N GLY A 210 6.03 -0.95 -2.68
CA GLY A 210 5.30 -1.91 -1.86
C GLY A 210 5.03 -1.43 -0.44
N ILE A 211 4.94 -0.11 -0.21
CA ILE A 211 4.48 0.46 1.06
C ILE A 211 3.01 0.09 1.31
N HIS A 212 2.15 0.13 0.30
CA HIS A 212 0.84 -0.51 0.36
C HIS A 212 0.91 -1.91 -0.26
N ALA A 213 0.45 -2.90 0.48
CA ALA A 213 0.70 -4.30 0.15
C ALA A 213 0.06 -4.76 -1.18
N ARG A 214 -1.18 -4.33 -1.47
CA ARG A 214 -1.94 -4.69 -2.69
C ARG A 214 -1.38 -4.12 -4.00
N GLU A 215 -0.45 -3.16 -3.94
CA GLU A 215 0.09 -2.45 -5.10
C GLU A 215 1.27 -3.22 -5.71
N TRP A 216 1.05 -4.46 -6.13
CA TRP A 216 2.11 -5.38 -6.57
C TRP A 216 3.01 -4.83 -7.69
N ILE A 217 2.45 -4.03 -8.60
CA ILE A 217 3.21 -3.40 -9.69
C ILE A 217 4.28 -2.43 -9.18
N SER A 218 4.07 -1.76 -8.04
CA SER A 218 5.09 -0.90 -7.43
C SER A 218 6.34 -1.70 -7.07
N SER A 219 6.16 -2.87 -6.46
CA SER A 219 7.30 -3.74 -6.10
C SER A 219 8.00 -4.28 -7.34
N ALA A 220 7.24 -4.77 -8.33
CA ALA A 220 7.80 -5.31 -9.57
C ALA A 220 8.57 -4.25 -10.36
N THR A 221 8.05 -3.01 -10.47
CA THR A 221 8.72 -1.91 -11.18
C THR A 221 10.03 -1.50 -10.50
N ASN A 222 10.11 -1.48 -9.17
CA ASN A 222 11.37 -1.21 -8.46
C ASN A 222 12.43 -2.29 -8.74
N GLN A 223 12.03 -3.57 -8.79
CA GLN A 223 12.92 -4.67 -9.15
C GLN A 223 13.38 -4.56 -10.62
N PHE A 224 12.47 -4.18 -11.52
CA PHE A 224 12.78 -3.99 -12.94
C PHE A 224 13.80 -2.86 -13.13
N PHE A 225 13.60 -1.73 -12.45
CA PHE A 225 14.55 -0.63 -12.49
C PHE A 225 15.93 -1.02 -11.96
N ALA A 226 15.99 -1.79 -10.87
CA ALA A 226 17.25 -2.31 -10.35
C ALA A 226 17.99 -3.20 -11.37
N GLN A 227 17.27 -4.08 -12.07
CA GLN A 227 17.82 -4.90 -13.15
C GLN A 227 18.33 -4.03 -14.32
N GLU A 228 17.53 -3.07 -14.77
CA GLU A 228 17.88 -2.18 -15.88
C GLU A 228 19.16 -1.38 -15.60
N LEU A 229 19.35 -0.89 -14.37
CA LEU A 229 20.56 -0.17 -13.99
C LEU A 229 21.81 -1.05 -14.12
N VAL A 230 21.77 -2.31 -13.68
CA VAL A 230 22.94 -3.21 -13.75
C VAL A 230 23.17 -3.77 -15.15
N GLN A 231 22.11 -4.09 -15.90
CA GLN A 231 22.26 -4.65 -17.26
C GLN A 231 22.77 -3.60 -18.25
N ARG A 232 22.45 -2.32 -18.03
CA ARG A 232 22.85 -1.20 -18.90
C ARG A 232 24.08 -0.45 -18.39
N SER A 233 24.68 -0.88 -17.28
CA SER A 233 25.77 -0.14 -16.62
C SER A 233 27.01 0.06 -17.49
N GLU A 234 27.25 -0.84 -18.45
CA GLU A 234 28.41 -0.79 -19.35
C GLU A 234 28.05 -0.32 -20.77
N SER A 235 26.84 -0.63 -21.23
CA SER A 235 26.39 -0.43 -22.61
C SER A 235 25.67 0.90 -22.85
N ASP A 236 25.09 1.50 -21.81
CA ASP A 236 24.33 2.74 -21.91
C ASP A 236 25.10 3.90 -21.26
N ALA A 237 25.45 4.91 -22.06
CA ALA A 237 26.24 6.05 -21.60
C ALA A 237 25.55 6.87 -20.52
N ASP A 238 24.22 7.03 -20.59
CA ASP A 238 23.45 7.77 -19.58
C ASP A 238 23.43 7.00 -18.26
N VAL A 239 23.15 5.70 -18.30
CA VAL A 239 23.15 4.86 -17.09
C VAL A 239 24.54 4.83 -16.47
N LYS A 240 25.59 4.64 -17.27
CA LYS A 240 26.98 4.65 -16.80
C LYS A 240 27.34 5.98 -16.13
N ASP A 241 26.97 7.10 -16.73
CA ASP A 241 27.21 8.43 -16.17
C ASP A 241 26.45 8.64 -14.84
N LEU A 242 25.19 8.21 -14.78
CA LEU A 242 24.40 8.24 -13.55
C LEU A 242 24.98 7.36 -12.45
N LEU A 243 25.40 6.12 -12.74
CA LEU A 243 25.99 5.23 -11.74
C LEU A 243 27.37 5.69 -11.24
N ASN A 244 28.10 6.48 -12.04
CA ASN A 244 29.31 7.17 -11.59
C ASN A 244 29.00 8.38 -10.69
N THR A 245 27.82 8.97 -10.85
CA THR A 245 27.41 10.18 -10.12
C THR A 245 26.68 9.83 -8.81
N PHE A 246 25.68 8.94 -8.87
CA PHE A 246 24.78 8.61 -7.77
C PHE A 246 24.97 7.20 -7.24
N ASP A 247 24.61 6.99 -5.98
CA ASP A 247 24.19 5.69 -5.48
C ASP A 247 22.66 5.62 -5.48
N PHE A 248 22.10 4.63 -6.16
CA PHE A 248 20.67 4.31 -6.11
C PHE A 248 20.43 3.31 -4.99
N TYR A 249 19.59 3.68 -4.02
CA TYR A 249 19.13 2.76 -2.97
C TYR A 249 17.67 2.43 -3.26
N ILE A 250 17.38 1.17 -3.56
CA ILE A 250 16.06 0.71 -4.02
C ILE A 250 15.54 -0.33 -3.04
N LEU A 251 14.44 -0.03 -2.36
CA LEU A 251 13.72 -0.92 -1.45
C LEU A 251 12.43 -1.41 -2.14
N PRO A 252 12.40 -2.62 -2.73
CA PRO A 252 11.23 -3.03 -3.52
C PRO A 252 9.99 -3.35 -2.70
N VAL A 253 10.14 -3.69 -1.42
CA VAL A 253 9.02 -4.01 -0.52
C VAL A 253 9.28 -3.39 0.84
N LEU A 254 8.65 -2.25 1.11
CA LEU A 254 8.66 -1.61 2.42
C LEU A 254 7.79 -2.38 3.42
N ASN A 255 6.54 -2.70 3.04
CA ASN A 255 5.59 -3.39 3.89
C ASN A 255 5.66 -4.92 3.67
N ALA A 256 6.74 -5.53 4.15
CA ALA A 256 7.04 -6.94 3.92
C ALA A 256 5.93 -7.89 4.42
N ASP A 257 5.33 -7.60 5.58
CA ASP A 257 4.28 -8.46 6.15
C ASP A 257 2.97 -8.33 5.42
N GLY A 258 2.55 -7.09 5.12
CA GLY A 258 1.35 -6.86 4.34
C GLY A 258 1.49 -7.49 2.95
N TYR A 259 2.64 -7.34 2.30
CA TYR A 259 2.90 -7.92 0.98
C TYR A 259 2.73 -9.45 1.02
N GLU A 260 3.37 -10.16 1.95
CA GLU A 260 3.19 -11.60 2.07
C GLU A 260 1.74 -11.99 2.37
N TYR A 261 1.03 -11.23 3.21
CA TYR A 261 -0.39 -11.46 3.51
C TYR A 261 -1.28 -11.33 2.27
N THR A 262 -0.90 -10.52 1.27
CA THR A 262 -1.63 -10.46 -0.01
C THR A 262 -1.42 -11.68 -0.90
N HIS A 263 -0.33 -12.41 -0.70
CA HIS A 263 -0.04 -13.66 -1.42
C HIS A 263 -0.67 -14.89 -0.76
N THR A 264 -0.98 -14.83 0.54
CA THR A 264 -1.48 -15.99 1.30
C THR A 264 -2.94 -15.91 1.72
N ASP A 265 -3.45 -14.71 2.03
CA ASP A 265 -4.73 -14.57 2.74
C ASP A 265 -5.67 -13.55 2.07
N ASN A 266 -5.30 -12.26 2.05
CA ASN A 266 -6.14 -11.19 1.53
C ASN A 266 -5.39 -10.35 0.50
N ARG A 267 -5.63 -10.64 -0.77
CA ARG A 267 -5.00 -9.97 -1.92
C ARG A 267 -5.23 -8.46 -1.96
N MET A 268 -6.33 -7.96 -1.39
CA MET A 268 -6.67 -6.53 -1.33
C MET A 268 -6.19 -5.84 -0.06
N TRP A 269 -5.41 -6.53 0.79
CA TRP A 269 -4.83 -5.93 1.98
C TRP A 269 -3.87 -4.79 1.63
N ARG A 270 -4.00 -3.66 2.34
CA ARG A 270 -3.21 -2.45 2.12
C ARG A 270 -2.16 -2.22 3.20
N LYS A 271 -2.55 -2.40 4.47
CA LYS A 271 -1.86 -1.93 5.67
C LYS A 271 -0.67 -2.81 6.08
N THR A 272 0.05 -2.43 7.14
CA THR A 272 0.99 -3.32 7.83
C THR A 272 0.25 -4.48 8.52
N ARG A 273 0.96 -5.35 9.25
CA ARG A 273 0.36 -6.48 10.00
C ARG A 273 0.48 -6.38 11.51
N GLN A 274 0.94 -5.24 12.04
CA GLN A 274 0.97 -5.00 13.47
C GLN A 274 -0.46 -4.99 14.07
N PRO A 275 -0.75 -5.77 15.13
CA PRO A 275 -2.03 -5.73 15.82
C PRO A 275 -2.30 -4.37 16.45
N ASN A 276 -3.54 -3.90 16.30
CA ASN A 276 -4.06 -2.64 16.83
C ASN A 276 -5.41 -2.95 17.50
N GLY A 277 -5.36 -3.45 18.74
CA GLY A 277 -6.53 -3.94 19.45
C GLY A 277 -7.12 -5.19 18.78
N LEU A 278 -8.36 -5.09 18.30
CA LEU A 278 -9.06 -6.19 17.60
C LEU A 278 -8.86 -6.16 16.08
N CYS A 279 -8.11 -5.18 15.58
CA CYS A 279 -7.89 -4.96 14.16
C CYS A 279 -6.39 -5.04 13.87
N TYR A 280 -6.03 -5.16 12.59
CA TYR A 280 -4.63 -5.30 12.18
C TYR A 280 -4.26 -4.17 11.25
N GLY A 281 -3.00 -3.76 11.36
CA GLY A 281 -2.34 -2.89 10.42
C GLY A 281 -2.64 -1.41 10.62
N THR A 282 -1.59 -0.64 10.37
CA THR A 282 -1.57 0.81 10.17
C THR A 282 -1.36 1.06 8.69
N ASP A 283 -1.93 2.12 8.13
CA ASP A 283 -1.55 2.63 6.81
C ASP A 283 -0.13 3.23 6.93
N PRO A 284 0.90 2.57 6.36
CA PRO A 284 2.26 3.06 6.50
C PRO A 284 2.47 4.43 5.84
N ASN A 285 1.68 4.80 4.81
CA ASN A 285 1.75 6.12 4.19
C ASN A 285 0.85 7.17 4.90
N ARG A 286 0.46 6.89 6.15
CA ARG A 286 -0.09 7.86 7.13
C ARG A 286 0.74 7.92 8.41
N ASN A 287 1.85 7.19 8.47
CA ASN A 287 2.60 6.96 9.70
C ASN A 287 3.90 7.77 9.79
N PHE A 288 4.29 8.53 8.77
CA PHE A 288 5.52 9.32 8.80
C PHE A 288 5.37 10.59 9.65
N ALA A 289 6.44 11.04 10.32
CA ALA A 289 6.41 12.18 11.25
C ALA A 289 6.47 13.55 10.54
N TYR A 290 5.52 13.82 9.65
CA TYR A 290 5.32 15.16 9.10
C TYR A 290 3.84 15.49 9.02
N GLN A 291 3.43 16.51 9.77
CA GLN A 291 2.02 16.91 9.95
C GLN A 291 1.13 15.76 10.47
N TRP A 292 1.75 14.75 11.09
CA TRP A 292 1.07 13.61 11.70
C TRP A 292 0.25 14.07 12.91
N GLY A 293 -1.03 13.67 12.96
CA GLY A 293 -1.96 14.13 14.01
C GLY A 293 -2.44 15.58 13.86
N GLY A 294 -2.13 16.26 12.74
CA GLY A 294 -2.69 17.58 12.39
C GLY A 294 -4.14 17.50 11.88
N GLU A 295 -4.74 18.64 11.51
CA GLU A 295 -6.16 18.75 11.18
C GLU A 295 -6.62 17.79 10.06
N VAL A 296 -5.83 17.61 9.00
CA VAL A 296 -6.13 16.64 7.92
C VAL A 296 -6.03 15.21 8.42
N SER A 297 -5.03 14.92 9.25
CA SER A 297 -4.90 13.62 9.91
C SER A 297 -6.12 13.36 10.80
N LEU A 298 -6.63 14.40 11.50
CA LEU A 298 -7.77 14.44 12.43
C LEU A 298 -9.15 14.30 11.77
N LYS A 299 -9.33 14.87 10.58
CA LYS A 299 -10.60 14.85 9.84
C LYS A 299 -10.82 13.56 9.04
N GLN A 300 -9.78 12.78 8.79
CA GLN A 300 -9.92 11.46 8.15
C GLN A 300 -10.38 10.40 9.17
N ILE A 301 -11.07 9.36 8.70
CA ILE A 301 -11.51 8.20 9.51
C ILE A 301 -10.30 7.43 10.13
N GLY A 302 -9.07 7.82 9.80
CA GLY A 302 -7.80 7.23 10.21
C GLY A 302 -7.46 7.22 11.71
N TYR A 303 -8.39 7.54 12.61
CA TYR A 303 -8.29 7.20 14.06
C TYR A 303 -8.90 5.85 14.39
N GLN A 304 -9.84 5.39 13.56
CA GLN A 304 -10.48 4.11 13.79
C GLN A 304 -9.49 3.00 13.45
N LEU A 305 -9.26 2.09 14.39
CA LEU A 305 -8.30 0.99 14.27
C LEU A 305 -8.56 0.10 13.02
N GLY A 306 -9.82 0.07 12.56
CA GLY A 306 -10.26 -0.65 11.37
C GLY A 306 -10.14 0.10 10.05
N ALA A 307 -9.85 1.40 10.05
CA ALA A 307 -9.79 2.17 8.82
C ALA A 307 -8.61 1.71 7.95
N GLU A 308 -8.81 1.67 6.63
CA GLU A 308 -7.73 1.45 5.65
C GLU A 308 -6.69 2.57 5.66
N THR A 309 -7.05 3.74 6.20
CA THR A 309 -6.17 4.90 6.38
C THR A 309 -5.79 5.12 7.85
N TYR A 310 -5.91 4.11 8.70
CA TYR A 310 -5.52 4.20 10.12
C TYR A 310 -4.06 4.65 10.24
N ARG A 311 -3.80 5.79 10.88
CA ARG A 311 -2.48 6.45 10.91
C ARG A 311 -1.47 5.87 11.89
N GLY A 312 -1.90 4.90 12.70
CA GLY A 312 -1.14 4.35 13.82
C GLY A 312 -1.29 5.17 15.10
N PRO A 313 -0.85 4.62 16.25
CA PRO A 313 -0.97 5.28 17.55
C PRO A 313 0.02 6.44 17.75
N LYS A 314 1.14 6.44 17.03
CA LYS A 314 2.15 7.51 17.00
C LYS A 314 2.83 7.57 15.63
N ALA A 315 3.45 8.70 15.27
CA ALA A 315 4.31 8.74 14.10
C ALA A 315 5.47 7.74 14.28
N PHE A 316 5.83 7.05 13.19
CA PHE A 316 6.79 5.95 13.16
C PHE A 316 6.49 4.86 14.20
N SER A 317 5.20 4.55 14.40
CA SER A 317 4.79 3.40 15.22
C SER A 317 5.11 2.07 14.55
N GLU A 318 5.11 2.03 13.22
CA GLU A 318 5.37 0.83 12.46
C GLU A 318 6.88 0.61 12.33
N PRO A 319 7.39 -0.60 12.60
CA PRO A 319 8.83 -0.88 12.47
C PRO A 319 9.34 -0.68 11.04
N GLU A 320 8.48 -0.87 10.03
CA GLU A 320 8.81 -0.70 8.61
C GLU A 320 9.07 0.77 8.25
N THR A 321 8.15 1.67 8.61
CA THR A 321 8.30 3.12 8.34
C THR A 321 9.43 3.71 9.17
N LYS A 322 9.63 3.20 10.39
CA LYS A 322 10.76 3.57 11.23
C LYS A 322 12.10 3.16 10.61
N ALA A 323 12.22 1.93 10.08
CA ALA A 323 13.44 1.47 9.43
C ALA A 323 13.81 2.34 8.22
N VAL A 324 12.84 2.72 7.39
CA VAL A 324 13.07 3.63 6.26
C VAL A 324 13.50 5.01 6.73
N SER A 325 12.83 5.56 7.76
CA SER A 325 13.19 6.87 8.32
C SER A 325 14.61 6.87 8.87
N ASP A 326 14.95 5.90 9.72
CA ASP A 326 16.28 5.76 10.32
C ASP A 326 17.35 5.60 9.23
N PHE A 327 17.08 4.80 8.20
CA PHE A 327 17.99 4.61 7.09
C PHE A 327 18.25 5.90 6.31
N VAL A 328 17.19 6.59 5.86
CA VAL A 328 17.32 7.84 5.09
C VAL A 328 18.03 8.91 5.91
N LEU A 329 17.66 9.08 7.19
CA LEU A 329 18.31 10.04 8.09
C LEU A 329 19.77 9.69 8.36
N SER A 330 20.14 8.41 8.44
CA SER A 330 21.54 7.99 8.59
C SER A 330 22.42 8.39 7.40
N LYS A 331 21.83 8.58 6.21
CA LYS A 331 22.55 9.07 5.02
C LYS A 331 22.63 10.61 4.99
N GLY A 332 21.84 11.31 5.79
CA GLY A 332 21.87 12.76 5.93
C GLY A 332 21.68 13.51 4.60
N THR A 333 22.42 14.60 4.41
CA THR A 333 22.32 15.47 3.22
C THR A 333 22.77 14.83 1.90
N LYS A 334 23.21 13.57 1.94
CA LYS A 334 23.57 12.78 0.75
C LYS A 334 22.32 12.41 -0.06
N VAL A 335 21.17 12.23 0.58
CA VAL A 335 19.92 11.93 -0.13
C VAL A 335 19.44 13.19 -0.85
N LYS A 336 19.50 13.16 -2.18
CA LYS A 336 19.13 14.29 -3.04
C LYS A 336 17.72 14.14 -3.61
N ALA A 337 17.24 12.91 -3.73
CA ALA A 337 15.90 12.60 -4.18
C ALA A 337 15.31 11.39 -3.44
N TYR A 338 13.98 11.41 -3.29
CA TYR A 338 13.16 10.36 -2.70
C TYR A 338 11.95 10.10 -3.61
N LEU A 339 11.78 8.85 -4.06
CA LEU A 339 10.66 8.41 -4.89
C LEU A 339 9.86 7.33 -4.12
N ALA A 340 8.66 7.67 -3.66
CA ALA A 340 7.66 6.72 -3.20
C ALA A 340 6.89 6.18 -4.40
N VAL A 341 7.04 4.89 -4.70
CA VAL A 341 6.39 4.27 -5.87
C VAL A 341 5.14 3.52 -5.41
N HIS A 342 4.01 3.83 -6.04
CA HIS A 342 2.66 3.37 -5.69
C HIS A 342 1.90 2.89 -6.92
N SER A 343 0.68 2.39 -6.73
CA SER A 343 -0.33 2.31 -7.79
C SER A 343 -1.74 2.50 -7.19
N TYR A 344 -2.77 2.87 -7.96
CA TYR A 344 -2.81 3.13 -9.39
C TYR A 344 -3.39 4.51 -9.66
N GLY A 345 -3.20 5.00 -10.89
CA GLY A 345 -3.89 6.19 -11.37
C GLY A 345 -3.10 7.00 -12.38
N GLN A 346 -1.84 6.63 -12.65
CA GLN A 346 -0.92 7.36 -13.53
C GLN A 346 -0.76 8.81 -13.06
N TYR A 347 -0.26 8.98 -11.85
CA TYR A 347 0.04 10.28 -11.26
C TYR A 347 1.53 10.43 -10.96
N TRP A 348 2.07 11.62 -11.21
CA TRP A 348 3.39 12.02 -10.75
C TRP A 348 3.23 13.16 -9.77
N LEU A 349 3.11 12.80 -8.50
CA LEU A 349 2.77 13.70 -7.41
C LEU A 349 4.02 14.17 -6.67
N TYR A 350 3.91 15.34 -6.05
CA TYR A 350 4.93 15.88 -5.15
C TYR A 350 4.27 16.62 -3.99
N PRO A 351 5.02 16.98 -2.93
CA PRO A 351 4.47 17.71 -1.81
C PRO A 351 3.80 19.04 -2.20
N TRP A 352 2.77 19.49 -1.48
CA TRP A 352 2.28 18.88 -0.25
C TRP A 352 1.09 17.92 -0.47
N GLY A 353 1.00 16.91 0.39
CA GLY A 353 -0.17 16.07 0.60
C GLY A 353 -1.08 16.58 1.71
N TYR A 354 -0.54 17.23 2.75
CA TYR A 354 -1.35 17.68 3.89
C TYR A 354 -2.05 19.03 3.70
N THR A 355 -1.71 19.81 2.67
CA THR A 355 -2.23 21.18 2.44
C THR A 355 -2.24 21.53 0.96
N SER A 356 -3.19 22.38 0.54
CA SER A 356 -3.27 22.90 -0.82
C SER A 356 -2.22 23.96 -1.16
N ALA A 357 -1.52 24.50 -0.14
CA ALA A 357 -0.41 25.41 -0.35
C ALA A 357 0.68 24.75 -1.20
N LEU A 358 1.37 25.54 -2.03
CA LEU A 358 2.51 25.05 -2.81
C LEU A 358 3.79 25.09 -1.97
N THR A 359 4.74 24.23 -2.32
CA THR A 359 6.09 24.30 -1.73
C THR A 359 6.85 25.50 -2.30
N LYS A 360 7.93 25.92 -1.63
CA LYS A 360 8.84 26.94 -2.18
C LYS A 360 9.56 26.46 -3.45
N ASP A 361 9.64 25.15 -3.67
CA ASP A 361 10.33 24.51 -4.78
C ASP A 361 9.37 24.00 -5.88
N ASP A 362 8.08 24.41 -5.85
CA ASP A 362 7.03 23.92 -6.74
C ASP A 362 7.41 23.95 -8.22
N ALA A 363 7.98 25.07 -8.69
CA ALA A 363 8.42 25.22 -10.08
C ALA A 363 9.50 24.19 -10.46
N ALA A 364 10.46 23.92 -9.57
CA ALA A 364 11.50 22.93 -9.81
C ALA A 364 10.93 21.51 -9.77
N LEU A 365 10.06 21.22 -8.80
CA LEU A 365 9.40 19.92 -8.66
C LEU A 365 8.57 19.58 -9.89
N ASN A 366 7.75 20.53 -10.35
CA ASN A 366 6.89 20.41 -11.53
C ASN A 366 7.71 20.20 -12.81
N ARG A 367 8.81 20.94 -12.97
CA ARG A 367 9.72 20.85 -14.13
C ARG A 367 10.36 19.47 -14.23
N VAL A 368 10.91 18.97 -13.13
CA VAL A 368 11.53 17.62 -13.08
C VAL A 368 10.49 16.53 -13.34
N ALA A 369 9.28 16.66 -12.76
CA ALA A 369 8.16 15.76 -13.06
C ALA A 369 7.81 15.74 -14.54
N LYS A 370 7.71 16.90 -15.19
CA LYS A 370 7.42 17.01 -16.64
C LYS A 370 8.47 16.31 -17.48
N VAL A 371 9.76 16.45 -17.14
CA VAL A 371 10.85 15.77 -17.84
C VAL A 371 10.69 14.25 -17.71
N ALA A 372 10.46 13.75 -16.49
CA ALA A 372 10.28 12.33 -16.25
C ALA A 372 9.05 11.75 -16.99
N THR A 373 7.89 12.38 -16.87
CA THR A 373 6.65 11.90 -17.52
C THR A 373 6.69 12.05 -19.04
N THR A 374 7.47 12.99 -19.58
CA THR A 374 7.68 13.10 -21.03
C THR A 374 8.48 11.90 -21.54
N ALA A 375 9.56 11.53 -20.87
CA ALA A 375 10.34 10.33 -21.21
C ALA A 375 9.52 9.04 -21.05
N LEU A 376 8.67 8.97 -20.01
CA LEU A 376 7.71 7.88 -19.83
C LEU A 376 6.78 7.75 -21.03
N ALA A 377 6.13 8.84 -21.42
CA ALA A 377 5.17 8.85 -22.52
C ALA A 377 5.79 8.52 -23.87
N GLN A 378 7.11 8.67 -24.06
CA GLN A 378 7.77 8.29 -25.31
C GLN A 378 7.81 6.77 -25.54
N LYS A 379 7.67 5.94 -24.51
CA LYS A 379 7.66 4.48 -24.66
C LYS A 379 6.34 3.95 -25.20
N TYR A 380 5.24 4.32 -24.55
CA TYR A 380 3.92 3.74 -24.81
C TYR A 380 2.79 4.77 -24.93
N ASN A 381 3.12 6.06 -25.00
CA ASN A 381 2.17 7.17 -24.98
C ASN A 381 1.29 7.22 -23.71
N THR A 382 1.66 6.50 -22.66
CA THR A 382 1.01 6.52 -21.35
C THR A 382 1.09 7.92 -20.75
N LYS A 383 -0.06 8.44 -20.28
CA LYS A 383 -0.18 9.82 -19.80
C LYS A 383 -0.28 9.85 -18.28
N TYR A 384 0.61 10.62 -17.67
CA TYR A 384 0.62 10.85 -16.23
C TYR A 384 0.15 12.27 -15.92
N THR A 385 -0.69 12.41 -14.89
CA THR A 385 -1.11 13.71 -14.38
C THR A 385 -0.11 14.18 -13.32
N ILE A 386 0.34 15.43 -13.42
CA ILE A 386 1.38 16.01 -12.56
C ILE A 386 0.75 17.05 -11.63
N GLY A 387 1.16 17.05 -10.36
CA GLY A 387 0.87 18.16 -9.45
C GLY A 387 1.09 17.79 -7.99
N THR A 388 0.73 18.70 -7.08
CA THR A 388 0.85 18.41 -5.65
C THR A 388 -0.15 17.32 -5.23
N SER A 389 0.24 16.44 -4.30
CA SER A 389 -0.59 15.35 -3.78
C SER A 389 -1.98 15.82 -3.35
N THR A 390 -2.10 16.95 -2.63
CA THR A 390 -3.41 17.49 -2.23
C THR A 390 -4.27 17.95 -3.40
N ASN A 391 -3.71 18.78 -4.29
CA ASN A 391 -4.50 19.46 -5.32
C ASN A 391 -4.87 18.56 -6.51
N VAL A 392 -4.10 17.51 -6.78
CA VAL A 392 -4.37 16.55 -7.87
C VAL A 392 -5.11 15.31 -7.37
N LEU A 393 -4.83 14.87 -6.14
CA LEU A 393 -5.38 13.62 -5.61
C LEU A 393 -6.39 13.89 -4.50
N TYR A 394 -5.91 14.13 -3.28
CA TYR A 394 -6.69 14.50 -2.11
C TYR A 394 -5.76 14.86 -0.93
N ALA A 395 -6.29 15.60 0.04
CA ALA A 395 -5.52 15.93 1.25
C ALA A 395 -5.24 14.68 2.10
N ALA A 396 -3.99 14.42 2.44
CA ALA A 396 -3.52 13.33 3.29
C ALA A 396 -2.28 13.78 4.10
N ALA A 397 -2.22 13.42 5.38
CA ALA A 397 -1.09 13.76 6.24
C ALA A 397 -0.32 12.51 6.68
N GLY A 398 0.96 12.69 7.05
CA GLY A 398 1.84 11.59 7.44
C GLY A 398 2.34 10.73 6.26
N GLY A 399 2.31 11.29 5.05
CA GLY A 399 2.85 10.65 3.85
C GLY A 399 4.37 10.68 3.78
N ALA A 400 4.95 9.72 3.07
CA ALA A 400 6.39 9.54 2.91
C ALA A 400 7.04 10.69 2.10
N ASP A 401 6.37 11.18 1.06
CA ASP A 401 6.81 12.30 0.22
C ASP A 401 6.88 13.62 1.01
N ASP A 402 5.81 13.94 1.74
CA ASP A 402 5.74 15.11 2.62
C ASP A 402 6.82 15.07 3.71
N TRP A 403 7.03 13.90 4.32
CA TRP A 403 8.11 13.72 5.29
C TRP A 403 9.50 13.82 4.65
N ALA A 404 9.72 13.23 3.48
CA ALA A 404 11.01 13.33 2.80
C ALA A 404 11.36 14.79 2.50
N TYR A 405 10.41 15.58 2.00
CA TYR A 405 10.63 17.00 1.69
C TYR A 405 10.71 17.87 2.93
N GLY A 406 9.68 17.85 3.78
CA GLY A 406 9.57 18.76 4.91
C GLY A 406 10.28 18.31 6.19
N GLY A 407 10.33 17.00 6.43
CA GLY A 407 10.95 16.41 7.61
C GLY A 407 12.43 16.08 7.43
N ALA A 408 12.79 15.45 6.31
CA ALA A 408 14.17 15.06 6.00
C ALA A 408 14.93 16.09 5.14
N GLY A 409 14.25 17.12 4.63
CA GLY A 409 14.89 18.20 3.87
C GLY A 409 15.31 17.82 2.44
N ILE A 410 14.71 16.79 1.86
CA ILE A 410 15.04 16.27 0.53
C ILE A 410 14.23 17.05 -0.51
N LYS A 411 14.89 17.94 -1.27
CA LYS A 411 14.24 18.83 -2.25
C LYS A 411 13.38 18.06 -3.27
N TYR A 412 13.88 16.95 -3.81
CA TYR A 412 13.20 16.17 -4.83
C TYR A 412 12.47 14.97 -4.24
N ALA A 413 11.33 15.22 -3.60
CA ALA A 413 10.46 14.17 -3.08
C ALA A 413 9.21 14.01 -3.95
N TYR A 414 8.88 12.78 -4.31
CA TYR A 414 7.76 12.48 -5.20
C TYR A 414 7.03 11.21 -4.78
N THR A 415 5.76 11.16 -5.12
CA THR A 415 4.91 9.98 -5.13
C THR A 415 4.56 9.64 -6.58
N VAL A 416 4.86 8.42 -7.04
CA VAL A 416 4.60 7.97 -8.41
C VAL A 416 3.54 6.89 -8.40
N GLU A 417 2.31 7.22 -8.80
CA GLU A 417 1.20 6.28 -8.94
C GLU A 417 1.24 5.65 -10.32
N LEU A 418 1.60 4.37 -10.40
CA LEU A 418 1.79 3.64 -11.66
C LEU A 418 0.48 3.33 -12.39
N ARG A 419 0.58 2.50 -13.43
CA ARG A 419 -0.57 1.97 -14.17
C ARG A 419 -1.54 1.22 -13.24
N ASP A 420 -2.81 1.12 -13.62
CA ASP A 420 -3.49 1.79 -14.74
C ASP A 420 -4.35 2.96 -14.24
N THR A 421 -5.40 3.34 -14.97
CA THR A 421 -6.33 4.40 -14.54
C THR A 421 -7.61 3.86 -13.88
N GLY A 422 -7.70 2.54 -13.69
CA GLY A 422 -8.85 1.84 -13.13
C GLY A 422 -9.48 0.80 -14.07
N SER A 423 -8.79 0.24 -15.06
CA SER A 423 -9.33 -0.91 -15.82
C SER A 423 -9.13 -2.22 -15.04
N TYR A 424 -7.98 -2.32 -14.39
CA TYR A 424 -7.56 -3.44 -13.55
C TYR A 424 -7.25 -2.98 -12.12
N GLY A 425 -6.90 -1.70 -11.93
CA GLY A 425 -6.54 -1.15 -10.62
C GLY A 425 -5.37 -1.91 -10.00
N PHE A 426 -5.59 -2.49 -8.81
CA PHE A 426 -4.56 -3.26 -8.10
C PHE A 426 -4.28 -4.65 -8.69
N SER A 427 -5.12 -5.15 -9.59
CA SER A 427 -4.98 -6.49 -10.22
C SER A 427 -4.44 -6.39 -11.65
N LEU A 428 -3.45 -5.52 -11.85
CA LEU A 428 -2.86 -5.24 -13.17
C LEU A 428 -2.23 -6.53 -13.76
N PRO A 429 -2.60 -6.97 -14.99
CA PRO A 429 -2.14 -8.24 -15.55
C PRO A 429 -0.62 -8.38 -15.61
N LYS A 430 -0.10 -9.61 -15.42
CA LYS A 430 1.34 -9.93 -15.47
C LYS A 430 2.03 -9.41 -16.74
N ALA A 431 1.34 -9.47 -17.89
CA ALA A 431 1.82 -8.96 -19.17
C ALA A 431 2.08 -7.43 -19.19
N GLN A 432 1.56 -6.68 -18.21
CA GLN A 432 1.80 -5.24 -18.04
C GLN A 432 3.01 -4.94 -17.14
N ILE A 433 3.64 -5.94 -16.51
CA ILE A 433 4.84 -5.73 -15.67
C ILE A 433 5.96 -5.10 -16.49
N ARG A 434 6.35 -5.71 -17.62
CA ARG A 434 7.44 -5.20 -18.46
C ARG A 434 7.11 -3.84 -19.09
N PRO A 435 5.94 -3.62 -19.74
CA PRO A 435 5.60 -2.30 -20.26
C PRO A 435 5.63 -1.19 -19.20
N THR A 436 5.16 -1.47 -17.98
CA THR A 436 5.22 -0.51 -16.87
C THR A 436 6.67 -0.29 -16.40
N GLY A 437 7.44 -1.37 -16.24
CA GLY A 437 8.86 -1.30 -15.87
C GLY A 437 9.70 -0.47 -16.85
N GLU A 438 9.48 -0.65 -18.15
CA GLU A 438 10.25 0.02 -19.20
C GLU A 438 9.94 1.52 -19.31
N GLU A 439 8.66 1.92 -19.25
CA GLU A 439 8.28 3.34 -19.29
C GLU A 439 8.69 4.08 -18.03
N THR A 440 8.55 3.43 -16.87
CA THR A 440 8.98 4.02 -15.60
C THR A 440 10.51 4.07 -15.49
N THR A 441 11.25 3.10 -16.04
CA THR A 441 12.71 3.18 -16.14
C THR A 441 13.16 4.37 -16.98
N ALA A 442 12.51 4.61 -18.12
CA ALA A 442 12.78 5.80 -18.93
C ALA A 442 12.52 7.09 -18.14
N ALA A 443 11.44 7.12 -17.36
CA ALA A 443 11.11 8.24 -16.47
C ALA A 443 12.18 8.45 -15.38
N PHE A 444 12.60 7.39 -14.70
CA PHE A 444 13.57 7.44 -13.60
C PHE A 444 14.97 7.83 -14.06
N ILE A 445 15.40 7.39 -15.25
CA ILE A 445 16.66 7.84 -15.85
C ILE A 445 16.58 9.33 -16.20
N ALA A 446 15.50 9.78 -16.86
CA ALA A 446 15.33 11.19 -17.20
C ALA A 446 15.25 12.08 -15.95
N PHE A 447 14.55 11.61 -14.92
CA PHE A 447 14.49 12.22 -13.60
C PHE A 447 15.89 12.40 -13.00
N ALA A 448 16.67 11.32 -12.92
CA ALA A 448 18.00 11.35 -12.31
C ALA A 448 18.96 12.27 -13.08
N LYS A 449 18.89 12.28 -14.42
CA LYS A 449 19.63 13.23 -15.28
C LYS A 449 19.24 14.67 -14.99
N GLU A 450 17.97 14.93 -14.71
CA GLU A 450 17.51 16.29 -14.40
C GLU A 450 17.95 16.74 -13.01
N VAL A 451 17.85 15.88 -12.00
CA VAL A 451 18.36 16.13 -10.64
C VAL A 451 19.87 16.38 -10.67
N LYS A 452 20.62 15.64 -11.49
CA LYS A 452 22.07 15.79 -11.64
C LYS A 452 22.51 17.21 -12.01
N LYS A 453 21.70 17.94 -12.80
CA LYS A 453 22.04 19.30 -13.25
C LYS A 453 22.05 20.32 -12.11
N GLU A 454 21.48 19.97 -10.96
CA GLU A 454 21.37 20.83 -9.79
C GLU A 454 22.23 20.37 -8.60
N LEU A 455 23.16 19.44 -8.85
CA LEU A 455 24.23 19.05 -7.92
C LEU A 455 25.50 19.85 -8.20
#